data_AF-A0A9P5NKY3-F1
#
_entry.id   AF-A0A9P5NKY3-F1
#
_cell.length_a   1.000
_cell.length_b   1.000
_cell.length_c   1.000
_cell.angle_alpha   90.00
_cell.angle_beta   90.00
_cell.angle_gamma   90.00
#
_symmetry.space_group_name_H-M   'P 1'
#
loop_
_entity.id
_entity.type
_entity.pdbx_description
1 polymer ?
#
loop_
_entity_poly.entity_id
_entity_poly.type
_entity_poly.pdbx_seq_one_letter_code
_entity_poly.pdbx_strand_id
1 'polypeptide(L)'
;MSQCKYIKAPYAAAASVPLIKSPSLRVPRPVELPQDIHPLPDSVNAYFVYPFTIEPHTITLESSRRTTLAAHTARREAYLRSRDEEKERRRREALRRIAPGFEPHGGPLVPTKSASPRSSVASPPQGMLGEGIRQQPRSVMDDLVDQLAALEGSSTKSGPSPPLS
;
A
#
# COMPACT_ATOMS: atom_id res chain seq x y z
N MET A 1 42.84 -35.83 53.33
CA MET A 1 42.50 -37.15 52.75
C MET A 1 41.02 -37.40 52.98
N SER A 2 40.15 -37.05 52.02
CA SER A 2 38.70 -37.21 52.17
C SER A 2 38.27 -38.59 51.69
N GLN A 3 37.74 -39.41 52.59
CA GLN A 3 37.14 -40.68 52.23
C GLN A 3 35.70 -40.46 51.71
N CYS A 4 35.47 -40.72 50.43
CA CYS A 4 34.12 -40.82 49.88
C CYS A 4 33.51 -42.15 50.33
N LYS A 5 32.50 -42.07 51.20
CA LYS A 5 31.70 -43.23 51.63
C LYS A 5 31.00 -43.84 50.41
N TYR A 6 31.23 -45.13 50.17
CA TYR A 6 30.60 -45.90 49.12
C TYR A 6 29.12 -46.14 49.48
N ILE A 7 28.22 -45.33 48.93
CA ILE A 7 26.77 -45.54 49.05
C ILE A 7 26.36 -46.51 47.94
N LYS A 8 26.05 -47.76 48.33
CA LYS A 8 25.57 -48.78 47.40
C LYS A 8 24.17 -48.37 46.92
N ALA A 9 24.02 -48.17 45.61
CA ALA A 9 22.73 -47.80 45.01
C ALA A 9 21.65 -48.85 45.37
N PRO A 10 20.41 -48.43 45.70
CA PRO A 10 19.36 -49.35 46.16
C PRO A 10 19.00 -50.45 45.16
N TYR A 11 19.29 -50.23 43.87
CA TYR A 11 19.04 -51.20 42.79
C TYR A 11 20.27 -52.03 42.39
N ALA A 12 21.39 -51.93 43.11
CA ALA A 12 22.62 -52.65 42.78
C ALA A 12 22.46 -54.19 42.83
N ALA A 13 21.58 -54.71 43.69
CA ALA A 13 21.28 -56.14 43.74
C ALA A 13 20.34 -56.60 42.60
N ALA A 14 19.57 -55.68 42.01
CA ALA A 14 18.68 -55.95 40.89
C ALA A 14 19.40 -55.90 39.53
N ALA A 15 20.61 -55.34 39.47
CA ALA A 15 21.43 -55.27 38.27
C ALA A 15 21.87 -56.65 37.75
N SER A 16 21.98 -57.65 38.64
CA SER A 16 22.37 -59.02 38.30
C SER A 16 21.18 -59.96 38.06
N VAL A 17 19.94 -59.46 38.13
CA VAL A 17 18.74 -60.27 37.85
C VAL A 17 18.62 -60.41 36.33
N PRO A 18 18.55 -61.65 35.78
CA PRO A 18 18.37 -61.84 34.34
C PRO A 18 16.99 -61.31 33.94
N LEU A 19 16.97 -60.10 33.36
CA LEU A 19 15.75 -59.49 32.84
C LEU A 19 15.32 -60.23 31.58
N ILE A 20 14.17 -60.90 31.63
CA ILE A 20 13.52 -61.44 30.44
C ILE A 20 12.97 -60.25 29.66
N LYS A 21 13.70 -59.79 28.63
CA LYS A 21 13.23 -58.74 27.74
C LYS A 21 12.10 -59.29 26.88
N SER A 22 10.90 -58.71 26.99
CA SER A 22 9.84 -59.04 26.05
C SER A 22 10.25 -58.57 24.64
N PRO A 23 10.02 -59.36 23.58
CA PRO A 23 10.37 -58.96 22.21
C PRO A 23 9.59 -57.73 21.75
N SER A 24 8.52 -57.37 22.47
CA SER A 24 7.70 -56.17 22.26
C SER A 24 8.30 -54.89 22.84
N LEU A 25 9.29 -54.98 23.75
CA LEU A 25 10.00 -53.82 24.32
C LEU A 25 11.29 -53.58 23.53
N ARG A 26 11.19 -52.81 22.44
CA ARG A 26 12.36 -52.26 21.76
C ARG A 26 12.70 -50.92 22.38
N VAL A 27 13.88 -50.80 22.96
CA VAL A 27 14.43 -49.50 23.35
C VAL A 27 14.66 -48.70 22.06
N PRO A 28 14.07 -47.51 21.91
CA PRO A 28 14.34 -46.65 20.76
C PRO A 28 15.84 -46.38 20.63
N ARG A 29 16.34 -46.26 19.40
CA ARG A 29 17.75 -45.90 19.19
C ARG A 29 18.00 -44.52 19.80
N PRO A 30 19.13 -44.32 20.49
CA PRO A 30 19.56 -42.99 20.90
C PRO A 30 19.58 -42.05 19.68
N VAL A 31 19.16 -40.80 19.89
CA VAL A 31 19.18 -39.78 18.84
C VAL A 31 20.63 -39.34 18.66
N GLU A 32 21.21 -39.65 17.50
CA GLU A 32 22.54 -39.17 17.11
C GLU A 32 22.42 -37.73 16.60
N LEU A 33 23.13 -36.81 17.24
CA LEU A 33 23.21 -35.42 16.80
C LEU A 33 24.20 -35.31 15.63
N PRO A 34 23.84 -34.62 14.53
CA PRO A 34 24.77 -34.32 13.44
C PRO A 34 26.04 -33.62 13.94
N GLN A 35 27.18 -33.96 13.34
CA GLN A 35 28.50 -33.43 13.71
C GLN A 35 28.68 -31.93 13.37
N ASP A 36 27.84 -31.39 12.49
CA ASP A 36 27.91 -30.01 12.00
C ASP A 36 27.06 -29.02 12.82
N ILE A 37 26.70 -29.38 14.06
CA ILE A 37 26.06 -28.43 14.96
C ILE A 37 27.17 -27.57 15.56
N HIS A 38 27.39 -26.40 14.98
CA HIS A 38 28.17 -25.36 15.64
C HIS A 38 27.59 -25.13 17.04
N PRO A 39 28.43 -25.11 18.10
CA PRO A 39 27.93 -24.87 19.44
C PRO A 39 27.18 -23.54 19.45
N LEU A 40 26.01 -23.55 20.08
CA LEU A 40 25.26 -22.33 20.29
C LEU A 40 26.20 -21.36 21.06
N PRO A 41 26.41 -20.14 20.57
CA PRO A 41 27.31 -19.20 21.22
C PRO A 41 26.84 -18.94 22.65
N ASP A 42 27.80 -18.77 23.57
CA ASP A 42 27.55 -18.60 25.02
C ASP A 42 26.55 -17.47 25.33
N SER A 43 26.41 -16.50 24.42
CA SER A 43 25.33 -15.54 24.44
C SER A 43 24.82 -15.20 23.03
N VAL A 44 23.50 -15.12 22.90
CA VAL A 44 22.81 -14.62 21.71
C VAL A 44 22.90 -13.09 21.57
N ASN A 45 23.40 -12.37 22.58
CA ASN A 45 23.57 -10.92 22.56
C ASN A 45 24.49 -10.43 21.43
N ALA A 46 25.47 -11.26 21.02
CA ALA A 46 26.32 -10.96 19.87
C ALA A 46 25.55 -10.91 18.54
N TYR A 47 24.35 -11.51 18.48
CA TYR A 47 23.48 -11.52 17.30
C TYR A 47 22.34 -10.52 17.40
N PHE A 48 22.03 -10.01 18.60
CA PHE A 48 21.13 -8.87 18.82
C PHE A 48 21.86 -7.53 18.67
N VAL A 49 22.71 -7.40 17.66
CA VAL A 49 23.21 -6.08 17.25
C VAL A 49 22.12 -5.46 16.39
N TYR A 50 21.04 -5.02 17.04
CA TYR A 50 20.18 -3.99 16.47
C TYR A 50 20.78 -2.65 16.87
N PRO A 51 21.55 -2.00 15.99
CA PRO A 51 22.09 -0.69 16.30
C PRO A 51 20.91 0.28 16.39
N PHE A 52 20.67 0.81 17.59
CA PHE A 52 19.60 1.78 17.89
C PHE A 52 19.67 3.08 17.06
N THR A 53 20.64 3.20 16.14
CA THR A 53 20.80 4.29 15.17
C THR A 53 19.91 4.13 13.93
N ILE A 54 19.33 2.96 13.67
CA ILE A 54 18.40 2.76 12.55
C ILE A 54 17.06 3.46 12.81
N GLU A 55 16.56 3.45 14.04
CA GLU A 55 15.28 4.08 14.39
C GLU A 55 15.21 5.58 14.06
N PRO A 56 16.16 6.43 14.48
CA PRO A 56 16.09 7.85 14.13
C PRO A 56 16.21 8.09 12.61
N HIS A 57 17.01 7.28 11.90
CA HIS A 57 17.15 7.40 10.45
C HIS A 57 15.86 7.02 9.71
N THR A 58 15.23 5.91 10.09
CA THR A 58 13.97 5.45 9.49
C THR A 58 12.81 6.42 9.76
N ILE A 59 12.70 6.95 10.98
CA ILE A 59 11.69 7.97 11.31
C ILE A 59 11.87 9.23 10.46
N THR A 60 13.11 9.70 10.32
CA THR A 60 13.41 10.90 9.52
C THR A 60 13.13 10.67 8.04
N LEU A 61 13.55 9.54 7.49
CA LEU A 61 13.33 9.21 6.08
C LEU A 61 11.83 9.07 5.78
N GLU A 62 11.09 8.33 6.61
CA GLU A 62 9.65 8.14 6.42
C GLU A 62 8.87 9.44 6.60
N SER A 63 9.24 10.31 7.54
CA SER A 63 8.61 11.63 7.67
C SER A 63 8.86 12.53 6.47
N SER A 64 10.08 12.51 5.91
CA SER A 64 10.39 13.24 4.67
C SER A 64 9.55 12.71 3.50
N ARG A 65 9.46 11.38 3.34
CA ARG A 65 8.67 10.72 2.30
C ARG A 65 7.19 11.08 2.41
N ARG A 66 6.60 10.97 3.60
CA ARG A 66 5.19 11.32 3.85
C ARG A 66 4.91 12.79 3.52
N THR A 67 5.82 13.68 3.85
CA THR A 67 5.70 15.11 3.52
C THR A 67 5.68 15.33 2.00
N THR A 68 6.56 14.68 1.24
CA THR A 68 6.56 14.81 -0.23
C THR A 68 5.28 14.29 -0.88
N LEU A 69 4.78 13.14 -0.40
CA LEU A 69 3.53 12.58 -0.90
C LEU A 69 2.34 13.48 -0.56
N ALA A 70 2.25 13.96 0.68
CA ALA A 70 1.19 14.87 1.13
C ALA A 70 1.20 16.19 0.35
N ALA A 71 2.38 16.74 0.05
CA ALA A 71 2.50 17.94 -0.78
C ALA A 71 2.02 17.67 -2.21
N HIS A 72 2.36 16.52 -2.79
CA HIS A 72 1.92 16.15 -4.13
C HIS A 72 0.40 15.90 -4.20
N THR A 73 -0.17 15.21 -3.21
CA THR A 73 -1.63 14.98 -3.14
C THR A 73 -2.37 16.29 -2.93
N ALA A 74 -1.93 17.16 -2.01
CA ALA A 74 -2.54 18.45 -1.76
C ALA A 74 -2.54 19.34 -3.02
N ARG A 75 -1.44 19.34 -3.78
CA ARG A 75 -1.35 20.08 -5.05
C ARG A 75 -2.34 19.53 -6.09
N ARG A 76 -2.45 18.21 -6.21
CA ARG A 76 -3.39 17.56 -7.13
C ARG A 76 -4.83 17.85 -6.75
N GLU A 77 -5.17 17.72 -5.47
CA GLU A 77 -6.52 17.97 -4.96
C GLU A 77 -6.92 19.44 -5.13
N ALA A 78 -6.00 20.37 -4.87
CA ALA A 78 -6.25 21.80 -5.12
C ALA A 78 -6.51 22.07 -6.61
N TYR A 79 -5.75 21.42 -7.51
CA TYR A 79 -5.97 21.56 -8.95
C TYR A 79 -7.34 21.03 -9.38
N LEU A 80 -7.71 19.83 -8.93
CA LEU A 80 -9.02 19.25 -9.26
C LEU A 80 -10.17 20.10 -8.71
N ARG A 81 -10.08 20.57 -7.46
CA ARG A 81 -11.07 21.48 -6.88
C ARG A 81 -11.22 22.76 -7.70
N SER A 82 -10.10 23.39 -8.10
CA SER A 82 -10.15 24.61 -8.91
C SER A 82 -10.84 24.39 -10.27
N ARG A 83 -10.70 23.19 -10.86
CA ARG A 83 -11.34 22.84 -12.13
C ARG A 83 -12.84 22.65 -11.96
N ASP A 84 -13.27 22.06 -10.85
CA ASP A 84 -14.68 21.82 -10.60
C ASP A 84 -15.40 23.12 -10.20
N GLU A 85 -14.77 23.96 -9.39
CA GLU A 85 -15.26 25.32 -9.07
C GLU A 85 -15.42 26.18 -10.33
N GLU A 86 -14.47 26.14 -11.27
CA GLU A 86 -14.57 26.87 -12.55
C GLU A 86 -15.75 26.37 -13.40
N LYS A 87 -15.99 25.05 -13.45
CA LYS A 87 -17.14 24.48 -14.16
C LYS A 87 -18.44 24.89 -13.47
N GLU A 88 -18.51 24.82 -12.15
CA GLU A 88 -19.68 25.23 -11.37
C GLU A 88 -19.97 26.72 -11.55
N ARG A 89 -18.94 27.57 -11.54
CA ARG A 89 -19.08 29.00 -11.80
C ARG A 89 -19.65 29.26 -13.19
N ARG A 90 -19.10 28.61 -14.23
CA ARG A 90 -19.63 28.72 -15.60
C ARG A 90 -21.06 28.24 -15.72
N ARG A 91 -21.40 27.11 -15.07
CA ARG A 91 -22.78 26.58 -15.03
C ARG A 91 -23.73 27.58 -14.38
N ARG A 92 -23.34 28.17 -13.24
CA ARG A 92 -24.13 29.17 -12.52
C ARG A 92 -24.29 30.46 -13.34
N GLU A 93 -23.23 30.94 -13.97
CA GLU A 93 -23.28 32.11 -14.86
C GLU A 93 -24.16 31.86 -16.09
N ALA A 94 -24.07 30.69 -16.72
CA ALA A 94 -24.92 30.31 -17.85
C ALA A 94 -26.40 30.25 -17.44
N LEU A 95 -26.70 29.65 -16.29
CA LEU A 95 -28.06 29.61 -15.76
C LEU A 95 -28.59 31.01 -15.45
N ARG A 96 -27.76 31.89 -14.87
CA ARG A 96 -28.11 33.29 -14.59
C ARG A 96 -28.37 34.10 -15.87
N ARG A 97 -27.71 33.77 -16.99
CA ARG A 97 -28.00 34.37 -18.31
C ARG A 97 -29.34 33.90 -18.89
N ILE A 98 -29.65 32.60 -18.78
CA ILE A 98 -30.88 32.01 -19.31
C ILE A 98 -32.11 32.44 -18.51
N ALA A 99 -31.99 32.47 -17.17
CA ALA A 99 -33.07 32.82 -16.27
C ALA A 99 -32.53 33.72 -15.12
N PRO A 100 -32.52 35.04 -15.31
CA PRO A 100 -32.13 35.96 -14.25
C PRO A 100 -33.10 35.84 -13.06
N GLY A 101 -32.57 35.49 -11.88
CA GLY A 101 -33.35 35.29 -10.65
C GLY A 101 -33.73 33.82 -10.34
N PHE A 102 -33.34 32.86 -11.17
CA PHE A 102 -33.55 31.44 -10.90
C PHE A 102 -32.40 30.86 -10.08
N GLU A 103 -32.69 30.38 -8.86
CA GLU A 103 -31.74 29.64 -8.03
C GLU A 103 -31.99 28.14 -8.14
N PRO A 104 -30.99 27.31 -8.51
CA PRO A 104 -31.17 25.86 -8.65
C PRO A 104 -31.42 25.14 -7.32
N HIS A 105 -31.13 25.80 -6.19
CA HIS A 105 -31.39 25.29 -4.83
C HIS A 105 -32.68 25.87 -4.22
N GLY A 106 -33.31 26.86 -4.87
CA GLY A 106 -34.64 27.33 -4.52
C GLY A 106 -35.66 26.33 -5.01
N GLY A 107 -36.60 25.93 -4.15
CA GLY A 107 -37.66 24.98 -4.52
C GLY A 107 -38.42 25.40 -5.79
N PRO A 108 -39.15 24.46 -6.43
CA PRO A 108 -39.79 24.68 -7.72
C PRO A 108 -40.64 25.96 -7.70
N LEU A 109 -40.43 26.83 -8.69
CA LEU A 109 -41.18 28.09 -8.82
C LEU A 109 -42.67 27.77 -8.98
N VAL A 110 -43.46 28.07 -7.95
CA VAL A 110 -44.91 27.93 -7.97
C VAL A 110 -45.51 29.17 -8.66
N PRO A 111 -46.24 29.01 -9.78
CA PRO A 111 -46.87 30.15 -10.43
C PRO A 111 -47.92 30.79 -9.53
N THR A 112 -47.70 32.03 -9.11
CA THR A 112 -48.78 32.88 -8.56
C THR A 112 -49.50 33.52 -9.74
N LYS A 113 -50.80 33.26 -9.86
CA LYS A 113 -51.64 33.77 -10.96
C LYS A 113 -51.70 35.30 -10.88
N SER A 114 -50.91 36.01 -11.67
CA SER A 114 -51.13 37.42 -11.99
C SER A 114 -51.96 37.53 -13.27
N ALA A 115 -53.11 38.19 -13.20
CA ALA A 115 -53.96 38.42 -14.35
C ALA A 115 -53.32 39.41 -15.35
N SER A 116 -53.42 39.08 -16.65
CA SER A 116 -53.36 39.97 -17.83
C SER A 116 -51.98 40.29 -18.48
N PRO A 117 -51.92 40.71 -19.77
CA PRO A 117 -51.56 39.79 -20.86
C PRO A 117 -50.52 40.31 -21.89
N ARG A 118 -50.10 39.41 -22.80
CA ARG A 118 -49.44 39.62 -24.12
C ARG A 118 -47.98 40.10 -24.16
N SER A 119 -47.07 39.24 -24.64
CA SER A 119 -46.46 39.40 -25.97
C SER A 119 -45.64 38.17 -26.36
N SER A 120 -45.85 37.73 -27.59
CA SER A 120 -45.16 36.70 -28.34
C SER A 120 -43.75 37.13 -28.73
N VAL A 121 -42.79 36.20 -28.78
CA VAL A 121 -42.05 35.77 -29.99
C VAL A 121 -41.00 34.70 -29.62
N ALA A 122 -41.09 33.57 -30.32
CA ALA A 122 -40.13 32.46 -30.37
C ALA A 122 -38.87 32.85 -31.18
N SER A 123 -37.66 32.33 -30.93
CA SER A 123 -37.18 31.00 -31.40
C SER A 123 -35.72 30.74 -30.98
N PRO A 124 -35.30 29.48 -30.73
CA PRO A 124 -33.98 28.94 -31.08
C PRO A 124 -34.16 27.75 -32.07
N PRO A 125 -33.12 26.98 -32.50
CA PRO A 125 -31.68 27.18 -32.69
C PRO A 125 -31.24 26.84 -34.15
N GLN A 126 -29.99 27.11 -34.53
CA GLN A 126 -29.40 26.52 -35.74
C GLN A 126 -28.00 25.97 -35.45
N GLY A 127 -27.90 24.64 -35.41
CA GLY A 127 -26.64 23.91 -35.32
C GLY A 127 -25.93 23.91 -36.66
N MET A 128 -24.63 24.17 -36.64
CA MET A 128 -23.72 23.90 -37.75
C MET A 128 -22.77 22.78 -37.34
N LEU A 129 -23.01 21.62 -37.94
CA LEU A 129 -22.09 20.50 -38.06
C LEU A 129 -20.91 20.97 -38.91
N GLY A 130 -19.71 20.94 -38.32
CA GLY A 130 -18.45 21.16 -39.00
C GLY A 130 -17.52 20.01 -38.68
N GLU A 131 -17.46 19.07 -39.62
CA GLU A 131 -16.61 17.89 -39.63
C GLU A 131 -15.14 18.32 -39.66
N GLY A 132 -14.45 18.08 -38.55
CA GLY A 132 -13.04 18.36 -38.39
C GLY A 132 -12.39 17.18 -37.71
N ILE A 133 -11.84 16.25 -38.50
CA ILE A 133 -10.85 15.27 -38.07
C ILE A 133 -9.64 16.07 -37.56
N ARG A 134 -9.63 16.38 -36.27
CA ARG A 134 -8.46 16.90 -35.56
C ARG A 134 -8.44 16.23 -34.20
N GLN A 135 -7.65 15.17 -34.14
CA GLN A 135 -6.94 14.65 -32.98
C GLN A 135 -7.71 14.85 -31.67
N GLN A 136 -8.39 13.80 -31.21
CA GLN A 136 -8.87 13.80 -29.84
C GLN A 136 -7.71 14.26 -28.93
N PRO A 137 -7.94 15.22 -28.02
CA PRO A 137 -6.92 15.62 -27.08
C PRO A 137 -6.49 14.35 -26.35
N ARG A 138 -5.21 13.97 -26.50
CA ARG A 138 -4.65 12.78 -25.85
C ARG A 138 -5.12 12.76 -24.40
N SER A 139 -5.72 11.65 -24.01
CA SER A 139 -6.30 11.57 -22.68
C SER A 139 -5.16 11.50 -21.67
N VAL A 140 -5.38 12.01 -20.46
CA VAL A 140 -4.40 11.90 -19.37
C VAL A 140 -4.03 10.43 -19.11
N MET A 141 -4.92 9.49 -19.45
CA MET A 141 -4.65 8.05 -19.35
C MET A 141 -3.59 7.59 -20.36
N ASP A 142 -3.52 8.17 -21.56
CA ASP A 142 -2.52 7.83 -22.57
C ASP A 142 -1.12 8.26 -22.13
N ASP A 143 -0.99 9.48 -21.58
CA ASP A 143 0.29 9.98 -21.06
C ASP A 143 0.78 9.14 -19.85
N LEU A 144 -0.12 8.59 -19.05
CA LEU A 144 0.22 7.69 -17.94
C LEU A 144 0.71 6.32 -18.42
N VAL A 145 0.12 5.79 -19.50
CA VAL A 145 0.57 4.54 -20.13
C VAL A 145 1.96 4.71 -20.73
N ASP A 146 2.22 5.83 -21.40
CA ASP A 146 3.55 6.15 -21.95
C ASP A 146 4.62 6.28 -20.85
N GLN A 147 4.30 6.92 -19.71
CA GLN A 147 5.20 7.04 -18.56
C GLN A 147 5.51 5.68 -17.91
N LEU A 148 4.52 4.80 -17.80
CA LEU A 148 4.72 3.46 -17.24
C LEU A 148 5.60 2.61 -18.16
N ALA A 149 5.34 2.64 -19.46
CA ALA A 149 6.15 1.94 -20.47
C ALA A 149 7.61 2.42 -20.46
N ALA A 150 7.85 3.73 -20.27
CA ALA A 150 9.19 4.30 -20.17
C ALA A 150 9.94 3.83 -18.92
N LEU A 151 9.26 3.69 -17.78
CA LEU A 151 9.85 3.19 -16.54
C LEU A 151 10.20 1.69 -16.64
N GLU A 152 9.33 0.88 -17.24
CA GLU A 152 9.54 -0.57 -17.39
C GLU A 152 10.74 -0.88 -18.30
N GLY A 153 10.90 -0.15 -19.41
CA GLY A 153 12.07 -0.27 -20.29
C GLY A 153 13.40 0.18 -19.67
N SER A 154 13.36 1.00 -18.63
CA SER A 154 14.56 1.43 -17.89
C SER A 154 14.99 0.45 -16.80
N SER A 155 14.06 -0.35 -16.28
CA SER A 155 14.30 -1.30 -15.19
C SER A 155 15.11 -2.54 -15.59
N THR A 156 15.14 -2.88 -16.88
CA THR A 156 15.82 -4.09 -17.41
C THR A 156 17.30 -3.89 -17.73
N LYS A 157 17.88 -2.71 -17.46
CA LYS A 157 19.27 -2.36 -17.87
C LYS A 157 20.30 -2.33 -16.74
N SER A 158 19.93 -2.66 -15.50
CA SER A 158 20.87 -2.69 -14.37
C SER A 158 20.97 -4.07 -13.73
N GLY A 159 21.94 -4.85 -14.19
CA GLY A 159 22.37 -6.05 -13.49
C GLY A 159 23.63 -6.67 -14.09
N PRO A 160 24.85 -6.18 -13.76
CA PRO A 160 26.05 -6.97 -13.95
C PRO A 160 26.13 -8.00 -12.81
N SER A 161 25.99 -9.28 -13.15
CA SER A 161 26.31 -10.40 -12.27
C SER A 161 27.82 -10.44 -11.96
N PRO A 162 28.25 -10.64 -10.70
CA PRO A 162 29.67 -10.83 -10.40
C PRO A 162 30.14 -12.22 -10.84
N PRO A 163 31.35 -12.37 -11.40
CA PRO A 163 31.93 -13.68 -11.65
C PRO A 163 32.37 -14.33 -10.33
N LEU A 164 31.94 -15.57 -10.13
CA LEU A 164 32.48 -16.46 -9.10
C LEU A 164 33.92 -16.84 -9.49
N SER A 165 34.86 -16.64 -8.58
CA SER A 165 36.20 -17.24 -8.57
C SER A 165 36.52 -17.66 -7.16
#